data_AF-A0A429JIR2-F1
#
_entry.id   AF-A0A429JIR2-F1
#
_cell.length_a   1.000
_cell.length_b   1.000
_cell.length_c   1.000
_cell.angle_alpha   90.00
_cell.angle_beta   90.00
_cell.angle_gamma   90.00
#
_symmetry.space_group_name_H-M   'P 1'
#
loop_
_entity.id
_entity.type
_entity.pdbx_description
1 polymer ?
#
loop_
_entity_poly.entity_id
_entity_poly.type
_entity_poly.pdbx_seq_one_letter_code
_entity_poly.pdbx_strand_id
1 'polypeptide(L)'
;MSEIDDLIKFLSDRLDEDYEAARLVLGVNVMVGLKRGKPAPRWVPSPEADGGIWDTDGTPRVKFVWARERDHILRHDPARVLDEVDAGRALVAAYAQACRKRTEVADEHWGAAGPSGDLSAVERWKDHDAAAETLRPHVLHRAAVYADHPAYREEWRP
;
A
#
# COMPACT_ATOMS: atom_id res chain seq x y z
N MET A 1 18.26 1.58 12.64
CA MET A 1 17.54 1.42 11.36
C MET A 1 17.70 2.73 10.61
N SER A 2 17.89 2.68 9.28
CA SER A 2 18.02 3.90 8.49
C SER A 2 16.67 4.61 8.36
N GLU A 3 16.66 5.92 8.04
CA GLU A 3 15.42 6.69 7.75
C GLU A 3 14.55 5.98 6.70
N ILE A 4 15.19 5.37 5.69
CA ILE A 4 14.55 4.61 4.62
C ILE A 4 13.85 3.36 5.17
N ASP A 5 14.51 2.61 6.05
CA ASP A 5 13.93 1.41 6.67
C ASP A 5 12.73 1.77 7.55
N ASP A 6 12.81 2.90 8.26
CA ASP A 6 11.73 3.40 9.11
C ASP A 6 10.51 3.81 8.28
N LEU A 7 10.70 4.50 7.15
CA LEU A 7 9.62 4.88 6.23
C LEU A 7 8.96 3.65 5.59
N ILE A 8 9.76 2.69 5.09
CA ILE A 8 9.27 1.45 4.50
C ILE A 8 8.46 0.65 5.53
N LYS A 9 8.99 0.53 6.75
CA LYS A 9 8.29 -0.15 7.84
C LYS A 9 6.98 0.55 8.18
N PHE A 10 7.01 1.87 8.36
CA PHE A 10 5.81 2.66 8.69
C PHE A 10 4.70 2.43 7.67
N LEU A 11 5.01 2.56 6.37
CA LEU A 11 4.03 2.34 5.31
C LEU A 11 3.53 0.90 5.24
N SER A 12 4.42 -0.08 5.43
CA SER A 12 4.02 -1.49 5.44
C SER A 12 3.04 -1.78 6.58
N ASP A 13 3.33 -1.28 7.79
CA ASP A 13 2.47 -1.44 8.96
C ASP A 13 1.08 -0.79 8.73
N ARG A 14 1.03 0.43 8.14
CA ARG A 14 -0.26 1.11 7.84
C ARG A 14 -1.06 0.41 6.75
N LEU A 15 -0.41 -0.09 5.70
CA LEU A 15 -1.08 -0.86 4.65
C LEU A 15 -1.64 -2.19 5.17
N ASP A 16 -0.96 -2.81 6.14
CA ASP A 16 -1.46 -4.00 6.82
C ASP A 16 -2.67 -3.70 7.71
N GLU A 17 -2.69 -2.54 8.38
CA GLU A 17 -3.86 -2.07 9.13
C GLU A 17 -5.07 -1.83 8.23
N ASP A 18 -4.88 -1.13 7.11
CA ASP A 18 -5.94 -0.89 6.11
C ASP A 18 -6.47 -2.21 5.51
N TYR A 19 -5.55 -3.14 5.22
CA TYR A 19 -5.90 -4.49 4.76
C TYR A 19 -6.78 -5.21 5.78
N GLU A 20 -6.38 -5.22 7.05
CA GLU A 20 -7.12 -5.91 8.11
C GLU A 20 -8.49 -5.25 8.36
N ALA A 21 -8.58 -3.92 8.31
CA ALA A 21 -9.84 -3.20 8.41
C ALA A 21 -10.81 -3.59 7.28
N ALA A 22 -10.35 -3.59 6.02
CA ALA A 22 -11.17 -4.02 4.88
C ALA A 22 -11.56 -5.51 4.98
N ARG A 23 -10.60 -6.35 5.41
CA ARG A 23 -10.79 -7.80 5.59
C ARG A 23 -11.89 -8.11 6.61
N LEU A 24 -11.88 -7.43 7.75
CA LEU A 24 -12.86 -7.66 8.82
C LEU A 24 -14.28 -7.38 8.35
N VAL A 25 -14.46 -6.35 7.53
CA VAL A 25 -15.75 -5.94 6.99
C VAL A 25 -16.31 -6.96 5.99
N LEU A 26 -15.47 -7.57 5.14
CA LEU A 26 -15.88 -8.61 4.19
C LEU A 26 -16.18 -9.97 4.86
N GLY A 27 -15.47 -10.29 5.93
CA GLY A 27 -15.66 -11.51 6.71
C GLY A 27 -14.92 -12.74 6.15
N VAL A 28 -14.84 -13.79 6.97
CA VAL A 28 -13.94 -14.94 6.76
C VAL A 28 -14.24 -15.72 5.47
N ASN A 29 -15.50 -15.85 5.08
CA ASN A 29 -15.89 -16.60 3.89
C ASN A 29 -15.37 -15.96 2.60
N VAL A 30 -15.40 -14.63 2.52
CA VAL A 30 -14.83 -13.88 1.38
C VAL A 30 -13.33 -14.13 1.30
N MET A 31 -12.62 -14.16 2.43
CA MET A 31 -11.17 -14.40 2.46
C MET A 31 -10.77 -15.80 2.01
N VAL A 32 -11.59 -16.81 2.33
CA VAL A 32 -11.39 -18.17 1.79
C VAL A 32 -11.59 -18.17 0.27
N GLY A 33 -12.54 -17.37 -0.24
CA GLY A 33 -12.75 -17.15 -1.67
C GLY A 33 -11.53 -16.49 -2.34
N LEU A 34 -11.01 -15.41 -1.76
CA LEU A 34 -9.83 -14.68 -2.27
C LEU A 34 -8.62 -15.61 -2.40
N LYS A 35 -8.34 -16.44 -1.39
CA LYS A 35 -7.26 -17.44 -1.42
C LYS A 35 -7.41 -18.47 -2.54
N ARG A 36 -8.63 -18.65 -3.07
CA ARG A 36 -8.94 -19.55 -4.19
C ARG A 36 -9.03 -18.80 -5.54
N GLY A 37 -8.58 -17.54 -5.59
CA GLY A 37 -8.60 -16.70 -6.78
C GLY A 37 -9.96 -16.12 -7.14
N LYS A 38 -10.95 -16.18 -6.24
CA LYS A 38 -12.21 -15.46 -6.45
C LYS A 38 -12.00 -13.99 -6.10
N PRO A 39 -12.56 -13.03 -6.86
CA PRO A 39 -12.49 -11.63 -6.48
C PRO A 39 -13.35 -11.36 -5.23
N ALA A 40 -13.01 -10.31 -4.48
CA ALA A 40 -13.85 -9.84 -3.39
C ALA A 40 -15.18 -9.29 -3.97
N PRO A 41 -16.33 -9.55 -3.31
CA PRO A 41 -17.60 -8.99 -3.74
C PRO A 41 -17.56 -7.47 -3.63
N ARG A 42 -18.23 -6.80 -4.56
CA ARG A 42 -18.40 -5.34 -4.52
C ARG A 42 -19.62 -4.99 -3.68
N TRP A 43 -19.63 -3.80 -3.11
CA TRP A 43 -20.79 -3.27 -2.44
C TRP A 43 -21.71 -2.57 -3.44
N VAL A 44 -23.00 -2.82 -3.32
CA VAL A 44 -24.05 -2.28 -4.19
C VAL A 44 -25.23 -1.78 -3.35
N PRO A 45 -26.03 -0.82 -3.86
CA PRO A 45 -27.27 -0.43 -3.20
C PRO A 45 -28.18 -1.64 -2.98
N SER A 46 -28.90 -1.64 -1.86
CA SER A 46 -29.89 -2.66 -1.55
C SER A 46 -30.92 -2.82 -2.68
N PRO A 47 -31.19 -4.06 -3.13
CA PRO A 47 -32.24 -4.32 -4.12
C PRO A 47 -33.64 -4.06 -3.55
N GLU A 48 -33.79 -4.00 -2.22
CA GLU A 48 -35.06 -3.77 -1.53
C GLU A 48 -35.44 -2.28 -1.43
N ALA A 49 -34.59 -1.38 -1.95
CA ALA A 49 -34.77 0.08 -1.90
C ALA A 49 -34.95 0.65 -0.46
N ASP A 50 -34.47 -0.07 0.55
CA ASP A 50 -34.55 0.27 1.98
C ASP A 50 -33.43 1.22 2.45
N GLY A 51 -32.60 1.70 1.52
CA GLY A 51 -31.43 2.52 1.84
C GLY A 51 -30.22 1.70 2.32
N GLY A 52 -30.28 0.37 2.28
CA GLY A 52 -29.16 -0.50 2.65
C GLY A 52 -28.06 -0.62 1.60
N ILE A 53 -27.01 -1.37 1.98
CA ILE A 53 -25.87 -1.75 1.16
C ILE A 53 -25.67 -3.26 1.29
N TRP A 54 -25.51 -3.92 0.15
CA TRP A 54 -25.38 -5.36 0.03
C TRP A 54 -24.09 -5.68 -0.73
N ASP A 55 -23.54 -6.86 -0.49
CA ASP A 55 -22.56 -7.43 -1.38
C ASP A 55 -23.24 -7.86 -2.69
N THR A 56 -22.47 -7.91 -3.78
CA THR A 56 -22.90 -8.51 -5.05
C THR A 56 -23.27 -9.99 -4.94
N ASP A 57 -22.92 -10.67 -3.84
CA ASP A 57 -23.32 -12.05 -3.56
C ASP A 57 -24.65 -12.19 -2.79
N GLY A 58 -25.30 -11.06 -2.48
CA GLY A 58 -26.58 -11.01 -1.79
C GLY A 58 -26.47 -10.91 -0.26
N THR A 59 -25.26 -10.74 0.30
CA THR A 59 -25.08 -10.56 1.74
C THR A 59 -25.40 -9.11 2.17
N PRO A 60 -26.38 -8.85 3.05
CA PRO A 60 -26.63 -7.50 3.57
C PRO A 60 -25.48 -7.06 4.48
N ARG A 61 -24.96 -5.85 4.26
CA ARG A 61 -23.83 -5.26 5.02
C ARG A 61 -24.25 -4.10 5.89
N VAL A 62 -25.10 -3.24 5.35
CA VAL A 62 -25.63 -2.07 6.04
C VAL A 62 -27.12 -2.01 5.79
N LYS A 63 -27.92 -1.82 6.84
CA LYS A 63 -29.38 -1.88 6.74
C LYS A 63 -30.02 -0.54 6.42
N PHE A 64 -29.56 0.54 7.06
CA PHE A 64 -30.16 1.87 6.92
C PHE A 64 -29.07 2.95 6.95
N VAL A 65 -28.87 3.63 5.82
CA VAL A 65 -27.99 4.80 5.71
C VAL A 65 -28.63 5.87 4.84
N TRP A 66 -28.24 7.12 5.06
CA TRP A 66 -28.76 8.23 4.29
C TRP A 66 -28.14 8.19 2.88
N ALA A 67 -28.83 8.73 1.88
CA ALA A 67 -28.40 8.61 0.49
C ALA A 67 -26.94 9.05 0.25
N ARG A 68 -26.52 10.17 0.85
CA ARG A 68 -25.13 10.67 0.73
C ARG A 68 -24.10 9.80 1.44
N GLU A 69 -24.46 9.25 2.60
CA GLU A 69 -23.60 8.33 3.35
C GLU A 69 -23.43 7.03 2.57
N ARG A 70 -24.53 6.52 1.99
CA ARG A 70 -24.52 5.34 1.13
C ARG A 70 -23.56 5.53 -0.05
N ASP A 71 -23.65 6.65 -0.75
CA ASP A 71 -22.80 6.92 -1.91
C ASP A 71 -21.32 7.01 -1.52
N HIS A 72 -21.03 7.60 -0.36
CA HIS A 72 -19.67 7.63 0.20
C HIS A 72 -19.17 6.21 0.53
N ILE A 73 -19.96 5.42 1.24
CA ILE A 73 -19.61 4.05 1.63
C ILE A 73 -19.40 3.17 0.39
N LEU A 74 -20.28 3.25 -0.61
CA LEU A 74 -20.15 2.50 -1.87
C LEU A 74 -18.89 2.89 -2.64
N ARG A 75 -18.50 4.16 -2.62
CA ARG A 75 -17.26 4.63 -3.27
C ARG A 75 -16.01 4.06 -2.60
N HIS A 76 -16.08 3.78 -1.30
CA HIS A 76 -15.00 3.25 -0.47
C HIS A 76 -15.26 1.78 -0.09
N ASP A 77 -15.83 0.99 -1.01
CA ASP A 77 -16.11 -0.42 -0.76
C ASP A 77 -14.83 -1.21 -0.39
N PRO A 78 -14.91 -2.23 0.48
CA PRO A 78 -13.74 -2.96 0.95
C PRO A 78 -12.92 -3.61 -0.16
N ALA A 79 -13.55 -4.08 -1.25
CA ALA A 79 -12.79 -4.70 -2.35
C ALA A 79 -11.88 -3.67 -3.04
N ARG A 80 -12.34 -2.42 -3.17
CA ARG A 80 -11.52 -1.32 -3.69
C ARG A 80 -10.37 -1.00 -2.74
N VAL A 81 -10.63 -0.97 -1.43
CA VAL A 81 -9.58 -0.74 -0.43
C VAL A 81 -8.50 -1.81 -0.52
N LEU A 82 -8.87 -3.08 -0.71
CA LEU A 82 -7.90 -4.16 -0.95
C LEU A 82 -7.06 -3.91 -2.22
N ASP A 83 -7.67 -3.49 -3.33
CA ASP A 83 -6.94 -3.14 -4.55
C ASP A 83 -5.95 -1.98 -4.32
N GLU A 84 -6.36 -0.95 -3.56
CA GLU A 84 -5.52 0.20 -3.21
C GLU A 84 -4.36 -0.18 -2.28
N VAL A 85 -4.60 -1.10 -1.34
CA VAL A 85 -3.57 -1.68 -0.46
C VAL A 85 -2.55 -2.45 -1.28
N ASP A 86 -2.99 -3.32 -2.19
CA ASP A 86 -2.08 -4.13 -3.01
C ASP A 86 -1.23 -3.26 -3.93
N ALA A 87 -1.82 -2.21 -4.52
CA ALA A 87 -1.08 -1.20 -5.27
C ALA A 87 -0.05 -0.46 -4.38
N GLY A 88 -0.44 -0.09 -3.15
CA GLY A 88 0.45 0.53 -2.17
C GLY A 88 1.62 -0.38 -1.78
N ARG A 89 1.36 -1.67 -1.53
CA ARG A 89 2.39 -2.67 -1.21
C ARG A 89 3.36 -2.85 -2.38
N ALA A 90 2.86 -2.88 -3.62
CA ALA A 90 3.71 -2.97 -4.80
C ALA A 90 4.65 -1.76 -4.94
N LEU A 91 4.15 -0.54 -4.70
CA LEU A 91 4.96 0.68 -4.69
C LEU A 91 6.06 0.63 -3.61
N VAL A 92 5.70 0.30 -2.37
CA VAL A 92 6.65 0.19 -1.25
C VAL A 92 7.70 -0.90 -1.51
N ALA A 93 7.29 -2.04 -2.06
CA ALA A 93 8.19 -3.13 -2.41
C ALA A 93 9.19 -2.73 -3.49
N ALA A 94 8.76 -2.01 -4.54
CA ALA A 94 9.62 -1.51 -5.60
C ALA A 94 10.66 -0.52 -5.06
N TYR A 95 10.24 0.43 -4.21
CA TYR A 95 11.15 1.37 -3.57
C TYR A 95 12.16 0.67 -2.67
N ALA A 96 11.69 -0.24 -1.82
CA ALA A 96 12.54 -1.02 -0.94
C ALA A 96 13.56 -1.87 -1.72
N GLN A 97 13.17 -2.44 -2.86
CA GLN A 97 14.07 -3.18 -3.73
C GLN A 97 15.15 -2.28 -4.35
N ALA A 98 14.79 -1.09 -4.83
CA ALA A 98 15.74 -0.14 -5.39
C ALA A 98 16.77 0.29 -4.32
N CYS A 99 16.33 0.63 -3.11
CA CYS A 99 17.21 0.98 -2.00
C CYS A 99 18.15 -0.17 -1.61
N ARG A 100 17.63 -1.40 -1.47
CA ARG A 100 18.46 -2.58 -1.13
C ARG A 100 19.50 -2.85 -2.20
N LYS A 101 19.12 -2.84 -3.48
CA LYS A 101 20.04 -3.10 -4.60
C LYS A 101 21.13 -2.04 -4.70
N ARG A 102 20.79 -0.77 -4.45
CA ARG A 102 21.79 0.31 -4.36
C ARG A 102 22.82 0.02 -3.26
N THR A 103 22.37 -0.38 -2.07
CA THR A 103 23.25 -0.71 -0.94
C THR A 103 24.09 -1.96 -1.23
N GLU A 104 23.50 -3.03 -1.74
CA GLU A 104 24.21 -4.27 -2.11
C GLU A 104 25.37 -3.99 -3.07
N VAL A 105 25.13 -3.21 -4.13
CA VAL A 105 26.18 -2.86 -5.10
C VAL A 105 27.27 -2.01 -4.45
N ALA A 106 26.91 -1.08 -3.56
CA ALA A 106 27.87 -0.26 -2.83
C ALA A 106 28.75 -1.14 -1.92
N ASP A 107 28.14 -2.01 -1.11
CA ASP A 107 28.85 -2.88 -0.17
C ASP A 107 29.81 -3.85 -0.88
N GLU A 108 29.44 -4.34 -2.07
CA GLU A 108 30.25 -5.28 -2.85
C GLU A 108 31.44 -4.61 -3.56
N HIS A 109 31.27 -3.38 -4.07
CA HIS A 109 32.20 -2.80 -5.04
C HIS A 109 32.82 -1.46 -4.61
N TRP A 110 32.46 -0.91 -3.44
CA TRP A 110 33.04 0.32 -2.90
C TRP A 110 33.94 -0.01 -1.72
N GLY A 111 35.20 0.44 -1.80
CA GLY A 111 36.13 0.40 -0.67
C GLY A 111 36.14 1.71 0.10
N ALA A 112 37.04 1.82 1.08
CA ALA A 112 37.22 3.04 1.88
C ALA A 112 37.55 4.30 1.05
N ALA A 113 38.11 4.11 -0.15
CA ALA A 113 38.46 5.18 -1.09
C ALA A 113 37.39 5.47 -2.16
N GLY A 114 36.22 4.81 -2.08
CA GLY A 114 35.14 4.93 -3.07
C GLY A 114 35.03 3.73 -4.02
N PRO A 115 34.40 3.90 -5.20
CA PRO A 115 34.16 2.81 -6.14
C PRO A 115 35.48 2.20 -6.63
N SER A 116 35.56 0.87 -6.65
CA SER A 116 36.77 0.09 -6.99
C SER A 116 37.26 0.20 -8.45
N GLY A 117 36.77 1.16 -9.23
CA GLY A 117 37.08 1.31 -10.66
C GLY A 117 36.28 0.38 -11.58
N ASP A 118 35.43 -0.50 -11.02
CA ASP A 118 34.47 -1.29 -11.78
C ASP A 118 33.34 -0.39 -12.32
N LEU A 119 33.51 0.08 -13.56
CA LEU A 119 32.55 0.95 -14.23
C LEU A 119 31.15 0.30 -14.35
N SER A 120 31.09 -1.02 -14.48
CA SER A 120 29.80 -1.74 -14.57
C SER A 120 29.05 -1.74 -13.24
N ALA A 121 29.76 -1.81 -12.12
CA ALA A 121 29.16 -1.66 -10.79
C ALA A 121 28.67 -0.22 -10.58
N VAL A 122 29.44 0.79 -11.02
CA VAL A 122 29.04 2.20 -10.95
C VAL A 122 27.75 2.46 -11.75
N GLU A 123 27.61 1.90 -12.94
CA GLU A 123 26.39 2.02 -13.75
C GLU A 123 25.19 1.35 -13.06
N ARG A 124 25.33 0.09 -12.60
CA ARG A 124 24.26 -0.60 -11.85
C ARG A 124 23.83 0.16 -10.59
N TRP A 125 24.79 0.73 -9.85
CA TRP A 125 24.49 1.56 -8.68
C TRP A 125 23.66 2.79 -9.06
N LYS A 126 24.05 3.50 -10.13
CA LYS A 126 23.32 4.68 -10.63
C LYS A 126 21.90 4.33 -11.06
N ASP A 127 21.70 3.19 -11.70
CA ASP A 127 20.37 2.74 -12.11
C ASP A 127 19.45 2.51 -10.90
N HIS A 128 19.96 1.86 -9.86
CA HIS A 128 19.21 1.64 -8.62
C HIS A 128 19.00 2.92 -7.81
N ASP A 129 19.97 3.83 -7.80
CA ASP A 129 19.85 5.14 -7.18
C ASP A 129 18.80 6.00 -7.89
N ALA A 130 18.84 6.08 -9.22
CA ALA A 130 17.85 6.79 -10.01
C ALA A 130 16.44 6.23 -9.81
N ALA A 131 16.30 4.89 -9.72
CA ALA A 131 15.02 4.26 -9.41
C ALA A 131 14.51 4.63 -7.99
N ALA A 132 15.39 4.62 -6.99
CA ALA A 132 15.04 5.00 -5.62
C ALA A 132 14.60 6.48 -5.55
N GLU A 133 15.37 7.39 -6.16
CA GLU A 133 15.05 8.82 -6.18
C GLU A 133 13.76 9.11 -6.96
N THR A 134 13.49 8.37 -8.04
CA THR A 134 12.23 8.49 -8.79
C THR A 134 11.03 8.04 -7.95
N LEU A 135 11.18 6.96 -7.18
CA LEU A 135 10.09 6.40 -6.38
C LEU A 135 9.87 7.15 -5.06
N ARG A 136 10.90 7.81 -4.52
CA ARG A 136 10.86 8.46 -3.19
C ARG A 136 9.69 9.44 -3.03
N PRO A 137 9.40 10.38 -3.95
CA PRO A 137 8.25 11.29 -3.82
C PRO A 137 6.91 10.55 -3.74
N HIS A 138 6.74 9.47 -4.51
CA HIS A 138 5.50 8.68 -4.49
C HIS A 138 5.29 7.98 -3.15
N VAL A 139 6.37 7.46 -2.56
CA VAL A 139 6.34 6.84 -1.23
C VAL A 139 6.05 7.89 -0.14
N LEU A 140 6.66 9.08 -0.22
CA LEU A 140 6.37 10.19 0.70
C LEU A 140 4.92 10.68 0.60
N HIS A 141 4.40 10.85 -0.62
CA HIS A 141 2.99 11.21 -0.82
C HIS A 141 2.04 10.13 -0.29
N ARG A 142 2.41 8.85 -0.39
CA ARG A 142 1.63 7.78 0.24
C ARG A 142 1.68 7.88 1.76
N ALA A 143 2.84 8.17 2.35
CA ALA A 143 2.98 8.33 3.80
C ALA A 143 2.16 9.52 4.32
N ALA A 144 2.03 10.59 3.55
CA ALA A 144 1.25 11.78 3.91
C ALA A 144 -0.25 11.49 4.13
N VAL A 145 -0.79 10.38 3.60
CA VAL A 145 -2.17 9.94 3.90
C VAL A 145 -2.35 9.61 5.38
N TYR A 146 -1.27 9.21 6.05
CA TYR A 146 -1.25 8.82 7.47
C TYR A 146 -0.57 9.90 8.35
N ALA A 147 -0.59 11.16 7.93
CA ALA A 147 0.07 12.26 8.63
C ALA A 147 -0.53 12.56 10.03
N ASP A 148 -1.73 12.07 10.30
CA ASP A 148 -2.40 12.13 11.60
C ASP A 148 -1.99 10.97 12.54
N HIS A 149 -1.26 9.97 12.03
CA HIS A 149 -0.83 8.84 12.83
C HIS A 149 0.32 9.22 13.78
N PRO A 150 0.30 8.86 15.08
CA PRO A 150 1.33 9.27 16.05
C PRO A 150 2.77 8.83 15.73
N ALA A 151 2.93 7.75 14.94
CA ALA A 151 4.23 7.26 14.49
C ALA A 151 4.73 7.92 13.19
N TYR A 152 3.93 8.80 12.58
CA TYR A 152 4.35 9.60 11.42
C TYR A 152 5.45 10.59 11.84
N ARG A 153 6.45 10.80 10.98
CA ARG A 153 7.53 11.76 11.19
C ARG A 153 7.39 12.93 10.23
N GLU A 154 7.57 14.15 10.71
CA GLU A 154 7.49 15.38 9.89
C GLU A 154 8.53 15.40 8.75
N GLU A 155 9.66 14.72 8.90
CA GLU A 155 10.66 14.54 7.83
C GLU A 155 10.14 13.77 6.60
N TRP A 156 9.02 13.03 6.75
CA TRP A 156 8.35 12.33 5.65
C TRP A 156 7.31 13.19 4.92
N ARG A 157 7.14 14.46 5.32
CA ARG A 157 6.24 15.38 4.63
C ARG A 157 6.82 15.72 3.24
N PRO A 158 6.07 15.51 2.15
CA PRO A 158 6.52 15.84 0.80
C PRO A 158 6.85 17.31 0.60
#